data_AF-A0A1W9VB14-F1
#
_entry.id   AF-A0A1W9VB14-F1
#
_cell.length_a   1.000
_cell.length_b   1.000
_cell.length_c   1.000
_cell.angle_alpha   90.00
_cell.angle_beta   90.00
_cell.angle_gamma   90.00
#
_symmetry.space_group_name_H-M   'P 1'
#
loop_
_entity.id
_entity.type
_entity.pdbx_description
1 polymer ?
#
loop_
_entity_poly.entity_id
_entity_poly.type
_entity_poly.pdbx_seq_one_letter_code
_entity_poly.pdbx_strand_id
1 'polypeptide(L)'
;MGIAGFAPPFLFALSQWAGYPNWGRRFSYFPFLVLLGAGITLNNTRAVAEALSGRNAQEFLRTPKFNAEGRRAGKLRQAGDYNLPVDWTTWGELALALYCLIETLAAFTHAPGLVPFLAMYALGFLYTAGLGLWQSHIQFPRFGGKRKALILE
;
A
#
# COMPACT_ATOMS: atom_id res chain seq x y z
N MET A 1 -4.18 -17.19 20.32
CA MET A 1 -5.09 -16.95 19.17
C MET A 1 -6.29 -17.87 19.31
N GLY A 2 -7.46 -17.35 19.67
CA GLY A 2 -8.66 -18.18 19.84
C GLY A 2 -9.27 -18.62 18.51
N ILE A 3 -10.26 -19.52 18.56
CA ILE A 3 -11.01 -20.04 17.40
C ILE A 3 -11.54 -18.92 16.49
N ALA A 4 -11.88 -17.77 17.05
CA ALA A 4 -12.34 -16.58 16.31
C ALA A 4 -11.31 -16.04 15.30
N GLY A 5 -10.00 -16.23 15.53
CA GLY A 5 -8.95 -15.79 14.61
C GLY A 5 -8.93 -16.54 13.28
N PHE A 6 -9.52 -17.74 13.23
CA PHE A 6 -9.66 -18.54 12.01
C PHE A 6 -10.92 -18.21 11.22
N ALA A 7 -11.86 -17.44 11.78
CA ALA A 7 -13.10 -17.11 11.09
C ALA A 7 -12.86 -16.37 9.77
N PRO A 8 -11.98 -15.35 9.66
CA PRO A 8 -11.76 -14.65 8.40
C PRO A 8 -11.16 -15.56 7.30
N PRO A 9 -10.05 -16.29 7.52
CA PRO A 9 -9.52 -17.21 6.51
C PRO A 9 -10.53 -18.28 6.07
N PHE A 10 -11.33 -18.78 7.00
CA PHE A 10 -12.35 -19.79 6.72
C PHE A 10 -13.49 -19.23 5.86
N LEU A 11 -14.01 -18.04 6.21
CA LEU A 11 -15.04 -17.37 5.41
C LEU A 11 -14.52 -17.00 4.01
N PHE A 12 -13.28 -16.55 3.90
CA PHE A 12 -12.66 -16.30 2.59
C PHE A 12 -12.54 -17.59 1.77
N ALA A 13 -12.08 -18.69 2.36
CA ALA A 13 -12.01 -19.99 1.67
C ALA A 13 -13.38 -20.45 1.17
N LEU A 14 -14.42 -20.38 2.02
CA LEU A 14 -15.79 -20.73 1.65
C LEU A 14 -16.32 -19.85 0.52
N SER A 15 -16.08 -18.54 0.57
CA SER A 15 -16.51 -17.62 -0.49
C SER A 15 -15.87 -17.94 -1.84
N GLN A 16 -14.58 -18.29 -1.85
CA GLN A 16 -13.87 -18.62 -3.08
C GLN A 16 -14.35 -19.95 -3.66
N TRP A 17 -14.62 -20.92 -2.79
CA TRP A 17 -15.13 -22.23 -3.17
C TRP A 17 -16.54 -22.15 -3.76
N ALA A 18 -17.44 -21.40 -3.13
CA ALA A 18 -18.83 -21.25 -3.61
C ALA A 18 -18.94 -20.38 -4.88
N GLY A 19 -18.07 -19.39 -5.03
CA GLY A 19 -18.16 -18.39 -6.11
C GLY A 19 -17.42 -18.73 -7.40
N TYR A 20 -16.41 -19.61 -7.36
CA TYR A 20 -15.50 -19.77 -8.51
C TYR A 20 -15.03 -21.22 -8.75
N PRO A 21 -15.05 -21.70 -10.00
CA PRO A 21 -14.52 -23.02 -10.34
C PRO A 21 -13.00 -23.15 -10.13
N ASN A 22 -12.25 -22.04 -10.18
CA ASN A 22 -10.79 -22.00 -10.01
C ASN A 22 -10.39 -21.53 -8.59
N TRP A 23 -11.11 -21.97 -7.56
CA TRP A 23 -10.95 -21.49 -6.17
C TRP A 23 -9.53 -21.67 -5.61
N GLY A 24 -8.87 -22.80 -5.87
CA GLY A 24 -7.53 -23.09 -5.34
C GLY A 24 -6.46 -22.10 -5.82
N ARG A 25 -6.48 -21.73 -7.11
CA ARG A 25 -5.56 -20.73 -7.68
C ARG A 25 -5.81 -19.33 -7.14
N ARG A 26 -7.05 -19.02 -6.75
CA ARG A 26 -7.38 -17.72 -6.14
C ARG A 26 -6.92 -17.67 -4.69
N PHE A 27 -7.09 -18.78 -3.98
CA PHE A 27 -6.66 -18.91 -2.59
C PHE A 27 -5.13 -18.82 -2.44
N SER A 28 -4.34 -19.25 -3.45
CA SER A 28 -2.88 -19.09 -3.41
C SER A 28 -2.40 -17.63 -3.44
N TYR A 29 -3.23 -16.66 -3.84
CA TYR A 29 -2.88 -15.24 -3.71
C TYR A 29 -3.10 -14.69 -2.30
N PHE A 30 -3.77 -15.44 -1.42
CA PHE A 30 -4.12 -14.98 -0.08
C PHE A 30 -2.90 -14.62 0.79
N PRO A 31 -1.81 -15.42 0.84
CA PRO A 31 -0.61 -15.03 1.58
C PRO A 31 -0.01 -13.71 1.09
N PHE A 32 -0.02 -13.49 -0.23
CA PHE A 32 0.45 -12.23 -0.81
C PHE A 32 -0.48 -11.06 -0.43
N LEU A 33 -1.80 -11.27 -0.43
CA LEU A 33 -2.76 -10.27 0.02
C LEU A 33 -2.57 -9.88 1.49
N VAL A 34 -2.31 -10.85 2.37
CA VAL A 34 -2.04 -10.58 3.79
C VAL A 34 -0.75 -9.79 3.96
N LEU A 35 0.31 -10.16 3.23
CA LEU A 35 1.59 -9.45 3.22
C LEU A 35 1.41 -8.01 2.74
N LEU A 36 0.70 -7.78 1.64
CA LEU A 36 0.37 -6.43 1.15
C LEU A 36 -0.46 -5.65 2.16
N GLY A 37 -1.45 -6.32 2.77
CA GLY A 37 -2.30 -5.74 3.80
C GLY A 37 -1.49 -5.17 4.96
N ALA A 38 -0.42 -5.87 5.38
CA ALA A 38 0.50 -5.37 6.41
C ALA A 38 1.26 -4.12 5.93
N GLY A 39 1.81 -4.13 4.71
CA GLY A 39 2.62 -3.03 4.19
C GLY A 39 1.87 -1.70 4.02
N ILE A 40 0.57 -1.74 3.68
CA ILE A 40 -0.23 -0.52 3.46
C ILE A 40 -0.75 0.12 4.75
N THR A 41 -0.51 -0.49 5.91
CA THR A 41 -1.08 -0.05 7.19
C THR A 41 -0.68 1.37 7.57
N LEU A 42 0.57 1.78 7.33
CA LEU A 42 1.05 3.11 7.69
C LEU A 42 0.33 4.19 6.86
N ASN A 43 0.23 3.99 5.55
CA ASN A 43 -0.49 4.88 4.65
C ASN A 43 -1.96 5.00 5.06
N ASN A 44 -2.63 3.87 5.33
CA ASN A 44 -4.01 3.87 5.81
C ASN A 44 -4.16 4.60 7.15
N THR A 45 -3.22 4.41 8.08
CA THR A 45 -3.24 5.07 9.40
C THR A 45 -3.14 6.58 9.25
N ARG A 46 -2.25 7.05 8.37
CA ARG A 46 -2.12 8.47 8.05
C ARG A 46 -3.43 9.03 7.46
N ALA A 47 -4.01 8.36 6.48
CA ALA A 47 -5.27 8.80 5.87
C ALA A 47 -6.39 8.94 6.89
N VAL A 48 -6.51 7.98 7.82
CA VAL A 48 -7.47 8.05 8.94
C VAL A 48 -7.14 9.21 9.89
N ALA A 49 -5.87 9.42 10.24
CA ALA A 49 -5.46 10.52 11.12
C ALA A 49 -5.72 11.91 10.50
N GLU A 50 -5.49 12.06 9.19
CA GLU A 50 -5.80 13.28 8.45
C GLU A 50 -7.31 13.54 8.39
N ALA A 51 -8.10 12.50 8.14
CA ALA A 51 -9.57 12.58 8.15
C ALA A 51 -10.11 13.00 9.52
N LEU A 52 -9.59 12.43 10.61
CA LEU A 52 -9.99 12.79 11.98
C LEU A 52 -9.56 14.21 12.37
N SER A 53 -8.41 14.67 11.87
CA SER A 53 -7.89 16.02 12.14
C SER A 53 -8.62 17.13 11.37
N GLY A 54 -9.63 16.78 10.56
CA GLY A 54 -10.37 17.73 9.71
C GLY A 54 -9.54 18.33 8.57
N ARG A 55 -8.30 17.86 8.40
CA ARG A 55 -7.37 18.27 7.34
C ARG A 55 -7.60 17.36 6.14
N ASN A 56 -8.74 17.51 5.47
CA ASN A 56 -9.00 16.88 4.17
C ASN A 56 -8.15 17.60 3.09
N ALA A 57 -6.83 17.47 3.14
CA ALA A 57 -5.92 18.14 2.21
C ALA A 57 -5.99 17.51 0.80
N GLN A 58 -6.36 16.23 0.71
CA GLN A 58 -6.62 15.53 -0.53
C GLN A 58 -8.13 15.40 -0.67
N GLU A 59 -8.74 16.45 -1.23
CA GLU A 59 -10.09 16.37 -1.79
C GLU A 59 -10.17 15.07 -2.59
N PHE A 60 -11.09 14.18 -2.22
CA PHE A 60 -11.28 12.89 -2.87
C PHE A 60 -11.59 13.19 -4.35
N LEU A 61 -10.55 13.27 -5.18
CA LEU A 61 -10.68 13.62 -6.58
C LEU A 61 -11.58 12.55 -7.15
N ARG A 62 -12.82 12.93 -7.47
CA ARG A 62 -13.83 11.98 -7.90
C ARG A 62 -13.23 11.15 -9.00
N THR A 63 -13.12 9.83 -8.78
CA THR A 63 -12.61 8.90 -9.78
C THR A 63 -13.38 9.16 -11.07
N PRO A 64 -12.73 9.66 -12.14
CA PRO A 64 -13.46 10.01 -13.34
C PRO A 64 -14.03 8.72 -13.91
N LYS A 65 -15.36 8.64 -14.03
CA LYS A 65 -16.03 7.50 -14.64
C LYS A 65 -15.74 7.54 -16.14
N PHE A 66 -14.64 6.93 -16.57
CA PHE A 66 -14.33 6.80 -17.98
C PHE A 66 -15.15 5.66 -18.58
N ASN A 67 -16.15 6.00 -19.41
CA ASN A 67 -16.84 5.04 -20.26
C ASN A 67 -15.81 4.30 -21.12
N ALA A 68 -15.67 2.99 -20.87
CA ALA A 68 -14.73 2.11 -21.55
C ALA A 68 -15.26 1.66 -22.93
N GLU A 69 -15.72 2.61 -23.76
CA GLU A 69 -16.06 2.35 -25.15
C GLU A 69 -15.11 3.11 -26.08
N GLY A 70 -14.28 2.35 -26.79
CA GLY A 70 -13.53 2.81 -27.97
C GLY A 70 -12.11 3.35 -27.71
N ARG A 71 -11.13 2.74 -28.41
CA ARG A 71 -9.82 3.25 -28.88
C ARG A 71 -8.98 4.25 -28.04
N ARG A 72 -9.26 4.44 -26.75
CA ARG A 72 -8.50 5.31 -25.81
C ARG A 72 -7.69 4.52 -24.77
N ALA A 73 -7.32 3.28 -25.07
CA ALA A 73 -6.40 2.49 -24.24
C ALA A 73 -5.05 3.20 -24.01
N GLY A 74 -4.64 4.11 -24.91
CA GLY A 74 -3.44 4.95 -24.73
C GLY A 74 -3.53 5.97 -23.59
N LYS A 75 -4.74 6.40 -23.17
CA LYS A 75 -4.93 7.35 -22.06
C LYS A 75 -4.92 6.71 -20.67
N LEU A 76 -4.99 5.38 -20.56
CA LEU A 76 -4.82 4.69 -19.27
C LEU A 76 -3.42 4.94 -18.67
N ARG A 77 -2.39 5.15 -19.49
CA ARG A 77 -1.03 5.47 -19.00
C ARG A 77 -0.93 6.88 -18.39
N GLN A 78 -1.85 7.79 -18.70
CA GLN A 78 -1.87 9.15 -18.14
C GLN A 78 -2.65 9.25 -16.83
N ALA A 79 -3.53 8.29 -16.51
CA ALA A 79 -4.15 8.19 -15.18
C ALA A 79 -3.19 7.59 -14.12
N GLY A 80 -2.09 6.98 -14.57
CA GLY A 80 -0.95 6.64 -13.71
C GLY A 80 -0.17 7.86 -13.20
N ASP A 81 -0.52 9.07 -13.66
CA ASP A 81 -0.04 10.34 -13.15
C ASP A 81 -0.91 10.84 -11.97
N TYR A 82 -1.52 9.92 -11.22
CA TYR A 82 -1.97 10.18 -9.85
C TYR A 82 -0.71 10.31 -8.98
N ASN A 83 -0.10 11.46 -9.17
CA ASN A 83 1.20 11.87 -8.69
C ASN A 83 1.06 12.19 -7.21
N LEU A 84 0.93 11.15 -6.37
CA LEU A 84 1.12 11.31 -4.93
C LEU A 84 2.58 11.69 -4.76
N PRO A 85 2.88 12.93 -4.31
CA PRO A 85 4.25 13.33 -4.07
C PRO A 85 4.86 12.36 -3.05
N VAL A 86 6.15 12.09 -3.22
CA VAL A 86 6.96 11.35 -2.25
C VAL A 86 6.75 12.00 -0.90
N ASP A 87 5.95 11.33 -0.09
CA ASP A 87 5.52 11.83 1.20
C ASP A 87 6.43 11.22 2.27
N TRP A 88 6.51 11.87 3.43
CA TRP A 88 7.17 11.34 4.63
C TRP A 88 6.74 9.91 4.97
N THR A 89 5.57 9.49 4.48
CA THR A 89 5.07 8.11 4.53
C THR A 89 6.10 7.08 4.04
N THR A 90 6.79 7.26 2.90
CA THR A 90 7.75 6.26 2.38
C THR A 90 8.94 6.07 3.32
N TRP A 91 9.41 7.16 3.96
CA TRP A 91 10.46 7.09 4.97
C TRP A 91 9.99 6.36 6.23
N GLY A 92 8.74 6.58 6.64
CA GLY A 92 8.12 5.84 7.73
C GLY A 92 7.98 4.35 7.44
N GLU A 93 7.58 3.97 6.21
CA GLU A 93 7.50 2.58 5.77
C GLU A 93 8.88 1.91 5.80
N LEU A 94 9.93 2.61 5.35
CA LEU A 94 11.29 2.11 5.40
C LEU A 94 11.81 1.92 6.83
N ALA A 95 11.52 2.87 7.73
CA ALA A 95 11.87 2.76 9.14
C ALA A 95 11.18 1.57 9.81
N LEU A 96 9.90 1.36 9.54
CA LEU A 96 9.15 0.20 10.02
C LEU A 96 9.66 -1.11 9.42
N ALA A 97 10.03 -1.12 8.13
CA ALA A 97 10.63 -2.29 7.50
C ALA A 97 11.94 -2.70 8.20
N LEU A 98 12.83 -1.75 8.47
CA LEU A 98 14.07 -2.00 9.19
C LEU A 98 13.83 -2.47 10.62
N TYR A 99 12.88 -1.83 11.32
CA TYR A 99 12.49 -2.23 12.67
C TYR A 99 12.03 -3.69 12.72
N CYS A 100 11.06 -4.07 11.87
CA CYS A 100 10.57 -5.44 11.81
C CYS A 100 11.65 -6.44 11.36
N LEU A 101 12.59 -6.04 10.51
CA LEU A 101 13.70 -6.88 10.07
C LEU A 101 14.66 -7.18 11.23
N ILE A 102 15.00 -6.17 12.04
CA ILE A 102 15.81 -6.34 13.25
C ILE A 102 15.09 -7.24 14.26
N GLU A 103 13.79 -7.01 14.49
CA GLU A 103 13.00 -7.87 15.37
C GLU A 103 12.94 -9.32 14.87
N THR A 104 12.80 -9.51 13.55
CA THR A 104 12.79 -10.85 12.95
C THR A 104 14.12 -11.56 13.20
N LEU A 105 15.25 -10.86 13.03
CA LEU A 105 16.59 -11.38 13.32
C LEU A 105 16.74 -11.75 14.80
N ALA A 106 16.29 -10.89 15.71
CA ALA A 106 16.30 -11.15 17.15
C ALA A 106 15.36 -12.30 17.56
N ALA A 107 14.24 -12.48 16.86
CA ALA A 107 13.27 -13.53 17.16
C ALA A 107 13.81 -14.94 16.85
N PHE A 108 14.80 -15.08 15.96
CA PHE A 108 15.41 -16.40 15.72
C PHE A 108 16.05 -17.00 16.97
N THR A 109 16.60 -16.19 17.87
CA THR A 109 17.24 -16.66 19.10
C THR A 109 16.29 -16.71 20.29
N HIS A 110 15.35 -15.77 20.39
CA HIS A 110 14.48 -15.63 21.56
C HIS A 110 13.09 -16.25 21.40
N ALA A 111 12.52 -16.27 20.20
CA ALA A 111 11.13 -16.67 19.96
C ALA A 111 10.91 -17.16 18.51
N PRO A 112 11.42 -18.35 18.14
CA PRO A 112 11.37 -18.84 16.76
C PRO A 112 9.93 -18.98 16.21
N GLY A 113 8.95 -19.17 17.09
CA GLY A 113 7.54 -19.26 16.69
C GLY A 113 6.94 -17.95 16.15
N LEU A 114 7.54 -16.79 16.47
CA LEU A 114 7.09 -15.48 15.98
C LEU A 114 7.77 -15.06 14.68
N VAL A 115 8.88 -15.70 14.32
CA VAL A 115 9.64 -15.42 13.10
C VAL A 115 8.77 -15.36 11.85
N PRO A 116 7.89 -16.33 11.53
CA PRO A 116 7.09 -16.24 10.30
C PRO A 116 6.13 -15.05 10.29
N PHE A 117 5.64 -14.65 11.46
CA PHE A 117 4.76 -13.48 11.60
C PHE A 117 5.55 -12.18 11.42
N LEU A 118 6.67 -12.02 12.13
CA LEU A 118 7.52 -10.82 12.02
C LEU A 118 8.14 -10.66 10.63
N ALA A 119 8.57 -11.77 10.02
CA ALA A 119 9.10 -11.78 8.66
C ALA A 119 8.05 -11.34 7.64
N MET A 120 6.79 -11.76 7.81
CA MET A 120 5.69 -11.32 6.95
C MET A 120 5.48 -9.80 7.02
N TYR A 121 5.55 -9.20 8.23
CA TYR A 121 5.47 -7.74 8.38
C TYR A 121 6.68 -7.03 7.77
N ALA A 122 7.89 -7.54 8.00
CA ALA A 122 9.11 -6.99 7.42
C ALA A 122 9.05 -6.98 5.89
N LEU A 123 8.63 -8.09 5.27
CA LEU A 123 8.45 -8.18 3.82
C LEU A 123 7.33 -7.27 3.31
N GLY A 124 6.23 -7.14 4.06
CA GLY A 124 5.12 -6.24 3.72
C GLY A 124 5.57 -4.79 3.65
N PHE A 125 6.24 -4.29 4.69
CA PHE A 125 6.76 -2.91 4.71
C PHE A 125 7.90 -2.69 3.72
N LEU A 126 8.78 -3.69 3.52
CA LEU A 126 9.83 -3.59 2.51
C LEU A 126 9.26 -3.49 1.10
N TYR A 127 8.17 -4.20 0.81
CA TYR A 127 7.48 -4.14 -0.47
C TYR A 127 6.86 -2.76 -0.71
N THR A 128 6.11 -2.21 0.26
CA THR A 128 5.49 -0.88 0.09
C THR A 128 6.52 0.24 0.05
N ALA A 129 7.54 0.20 0.91
CA ALA A 129 8.66 1.14 0.85
C ALA A 129 9.40 1.06 -0.50
N GLY A 130 9.65 -0.16 -0.99
CA GLY A 130 10.28 -0.40 -2.30
C GLY A 130 9.45 0.14 -3.46
N LEU A 131 8.13 -0.05 -3.44
CA LEU A 131 7.22 0.56 -4.41
C LEU A 131 7.23 2.10 -4.34
N GLY A 132 7.21 2.66 -3.14
CA GLY A 132 7.28 4.11 -2.92
C GLY A 132 8.59 4.70 -3.46
N LEU A 133 9.71 4.04 -3.22
CA LEU A 133 11.01 4.42 -3.78
C LEU A 133 11.04 4.27 -5.30
N TRP A 134 10.53 3.17 -5.85
CA TRP A 134 10.46 2.96 -7.30
C TRP A 134 9.63 4.05 -8.00
N GLN A 135 8.46 4.37 -7.43
CA GLN A 135 7.61 5.45 -7.90
C GLN A 135 8.30 6.82 -7.77
N SER A 136 9.07 7.05 -6.70
CA SER A 136 9.89 8.26 -6.52
C SER A 136 10.96 8.41 -7.60
N HIS A 137 11.65 7.32 -7.97
CA HIS A 137 12.70 7.34 -8.97
C HIS A 137 12.17 7.53 -10.39
N ILE A 138 10.93 7.12 -10.65
CA ILE A 138 10.23 7.34 -11.94
C ILE A 138 9.67 8.77 -12.04
N GLN A 139 9.42 9.44 -10.91
CA GLN A 139 9.03 10.85 -10.88
C GLN A 139 10.29 11.75 -11.01
N PHE A 140 10.49 12.32 -12.21
CA PHE A 140 11.56 13.28 -12.46
C PHE A 140 11.58 14.46 -11.45
N PRO A 141 12.76 14.97 -11.05
CA PRO A 141 12.85 16.17 -10.23
C PRO A 141 12.28 17.35 -11.00
N ARG A 142 11.13 17.87 -10.54
CA ARG A 142 10.66 19.17 -11.00
C ARG A 142 11.65 20.22 -10.50
N PHE A 143 12.49 20.71 -11.41
CA PHE A 143 13.18 21.97 -11.22
C PHE A 143 12.17 23.02 -10.76
N GLY A 144 12.38 23.52 -9.53
CA GLY A 144 11.65 24.65 -9.00
C GLY A 144 11.89 25.88 -9.87
N GLY A 145 11.01 26.09 -10.84
CA GLY A 145 10.83 27.38 -11.47
C GLY A 145 10.24 28.32 -10.44
N LYS A 146 11.08 29.10 -9.77
CA LYS A 146 10.66 30.33 -9.09
C LYS A 146 9.84 31.14 -10.10
N ARG A 147 8.53 31.26 -9.90
CA ARG A 147 7.77 32.43 -10.35
C ARG A 147 7.47 33.30 -9.14
N LYS A 148 8.47 34.11 -8.77
CA LYS A 148 8.17 35.49 -8.37
C LYS A 148 7.96 36.28 -9.66
N ALA A 149 7.14 37.33 -9.57
CA ALA A 149 6.62 38.17 -10.66
C ALA A 149 5.40 37.50 -11.33
N LEU A 150 4.26 38.15 -11.54
CA LEU A 150 3.98 39.58 -11.67
C LEU A 150 2.45 39.69 -11.82
N ILE A 151 1.71 40.18 -10.82
CA ILE A 151 0.47 40.95 -11.03
C ILE A 151 0.38 41.94 -9.85
N LEU A 152 1.10 43.05 -10.00
CA LEU A 152 0.61 44.35 -9.58
C LEU A 152 -0.18 44.88 -10.76
N GLU A 153 -1.47 45.14 -10.57
CA GLU A 153 -2.20 46.38 -10.87
C GLU A 153 -3.67 46.20 -10.48
#